data_AF-A0A5M5BYR6-F1
#
_entry.id   AF-A0A5M5BYR6-F1
#
_cell.length_a   1.000
_cell.length_b   1.000
_cell.length_c   1.000
_cell.angle_alpha   90.00
_cell.angle_beta   90.00
_cell.angle_gamma   90.00
#
_symmetry.space_group_name_H-M   'P 1'
#
loop_
_entity.id
_entity.type
_entity.pdbx_description
1 polymer ?
#
loop_
_entity_poly.entity_id
_entity_poly.type
_entity_poly.pdbx_seq_one_letter_code
_entity_poly.pdbx_strand_id
1 'polypeptide(L)' 'MEKQIYSYDEAYEESLRYFQGDELAARVWVNKYAVKDSFGNIYEKSPEDMHWRIANEVARVESKYPNALTAKELYDLLD' A
#
# COMPACT_ATOMS: atom_id res chain seq x y z
N MET A 1 5.21 0.31 -19.22
CA MET A 1 3.96 -0.23 -18.63
C MET A 1 3.21 0.96 -18.08
N GLU A 2 1.98 1.20 -18.52
CA GLU A 2 1.13 2.22 -17.90
C GLU A 2 0.86 1.81 -16.44
N LYS A 3 0.96 2.76 -15.52
CA LYS A 3 0.60 2.50 -14.13
C LYS A 3 -0.92 2.50 -14.04
N GLN A 4 -1.49 1.46 -13.43
CA GLN A 4 -2.91 1.44 -13.10
C GLN A 4 -3.23 2.65 -12.22
N ILE A 5 -4.30 3.37 -12.55
CA ILE A 5 -4.81 4.49 -11.77
C ILE A 5 -6.14 4.05 -11.16
N TYR A 6 -6.35 4.41 -9.90
CA TYR A 6 -7.60 4.20 -9.18
C TYR A 6 -8.28 5.53 -8.91
N SER A 7 -9.61 5.52 -8.91
CA SER A 7 -10.39 6.64 -8.40
C SER A 7 -10.34 6.70 -6.88
N TYR A 8 -10.69 7.86 -6.32
CA TYR A 8 -10.81 8.03 -4.88
C TYR A 8 -11.81 7.05 -4.28
N ASP A 9 -12.97 6.88 -4.92
CA ASP A 9 -14.05 6.02 -4.44
C ASP A 9 -13.63 4.53 -4.44
N GLU A 10 -12.91 4.07 -5.48
CA GLU A 10 -12.37 2.71 -5.51
C GLU A 10 -11.38 2.47 -4.37
N ALA A 11 -10.46 3.41 -4.15
CA ALA A 11 -9.47 3.29 -3.08
C ALA A 11 -10.11 3.39 -1.70
N TYR A 12 -11.14 4.23 -1.56
CA TYR A 12 -11.90 4.40 -0.32
C TYR A 12 -12.69 3.14 0.04
N GLU A 13 -13.43 2.56 -0.91
CA GLU A 13 -14.25 1.37 -0.67
C GLU A 13 -13.38 0.15 -0.28
N GLU A 14 -12.22 -0.05 -0.93
CA GLU A 14 -11.31 -1.12 -0.52
C GLU A 14 -10.65 -0.85 0.83
N SER A 15 -10.28 0.40 1.10
CA SER A 15 -9.76 0.78 2.42
C SER A 15 -10.81 0.60 3.51
N LEU A 16 -12.08 0.91 3.24
CA LEU A 16 -13.18 0.73 4.18
C LEU A 16 -13.37 -0.75 4.52
N ARG A 17 -13.25 -1.64 3.52
CA ARG A 17 -13.26 -3.10 3.76
C ARG A 17 -12.07 -3.53 4.59
N TYR A 18 -10.87 -3.04 4.28
CA TYR A 18 -9.65 -3.35 5.02
C TYR A 18 -9.77 -2.95 6.50
N PHE A 19 -10.26 -1.74 6.79
CA PHE A 19 -10.47 -1.24 8.15
C PHE A 19 -11.83 -1.62 8.76
N GLN A 20 -12.50 -2.66 8.24
CA GLN A 20 -13.72 -3.22 8.82
C GLN A 20 -14.85 -2.19 9.05
N GLY A 21 -14.97 -1.20 8.16
CA GLY A 21 -15.99 -0.16 8.23
C GLY A 21 -15.57 1.12 8.97
N ASP A 22 -14.32 1.23 9.45
CA ASP A 22 -13.81 2.49 10.00
C ASP A 22 -13.57 3.52 8.88
N GLU A 23 -14.57 4.40 8.69
CA GLU A 23 -14.52 5.46 7.68
C GLU A 23 -13.38 6.46 7.90
N LEU A 24 -13.02 6.75 9.15
CA LEU A 24 -11.97 7.72 9.44
C LEU A 24 -10.61 7.16 9.01
N ALA A 25 -10.31 5.91 9.38
CA ALA A 25 -9.10 5.22 8.97
C ALA A 25 -9.01 5.12 7.44
N ALA A 26 -10.10 4.73 6.78
CA ALA A 26 -10.15 4.62 5.32
C ALA A 26 -9.89 5.97 4.63
N ARG A 27 -10.56 7.05 5.06
CA ARG A 27 -10.34 8.40 4.50
C ARG A 27 -8.91 8.88 4.75
N VAL A 28 -8.36 8.64 5.94
CA VAL A 28 -7.00 9.04 6.27
C VAL A 28 -6.00 8.31 5.38
N TRP A 29 -6.16 7.01 5.19
CA TRP A 29 -5.28 6.22 4.32
C TRP A 29 -5.26 6.76 2.89
N VAL A 30 -6.43 6.90 2.24
CA VAL A 30 -6.51 7.40 0.86
C VAL A 30 -5.90 8.80 0.73
N ASN A 31 -6.08 9.66 1.75
CA ASN A 31 -5.62 11.04 1.69
C ASN A 31 -4.13 11.22 2.01
N LYS A 32 -3.55 10.37 2.85
CA LYS A 32 -2.22 10.60 3.45
C LYS A 32 -1.19 9.55 3.07
N TYR A 33 -1.61 8.32 2.78
CA TYR A 33 -0.70 7.17 2.65
C TYR A 33 -0.72 6.56 1.24
N ALA A 34 -1.88 6.52 0.59
CA ALA A 34 -1.98 6.07 -0.79
C ALA A 34 -1.05 6.90 -1.70
N VAL A 35 -0.23 6.20 -2.48
CA VAL A 35 0.70 6.84 -3.42
C VAL A 35 -0.11 7.59 -4.48
N LYS A 36 0.18 8.89 -4.60
CA LYS A 36 -0.44 9.78 -5.59
C LYS A 36 0.56 10.74 -6.20
N ASP A 37 0.25 11.20 -7.41
CA ASP A 37 0.98 12.29 -8.04
C ASP A 37 0.39 13.67 -7.70
N SER A 38 1.00 14.73 -8.24
CA SER A 38 0.53 16.11 -8.08
C SER A 38 -0.80 16.41 -8.77
N PHE A 39 -1.24 15.56 -9.70
CA PHE A 39 -2.52 15.67 -10.41
C PHE A 39 -3.65 14.94 -9.67
N GLY A 40 -3.33 14.23 -8.58
CA GLY A 40 -4.30 13.48 -7.79
C GLY A 40 -4.56 12.06 -8.29
N ASN A 41 -3.76 11.55 -9.24
CA ASN A 41 -3.87 10.17 -9.67
C ASN A 41 -3.40 9.24 -8.55
N ILE A 42 -4.23 8.28 -8.15
CA ILE A 42 -3.93 7.30 -7.10
C ILE A 42 -3.41 6.02 -7.74
N TYR A 43 -2.32 5.47 -7.20
CA TYR A 43 -1.65 4.29 -7.75
C TYR A 43 -1.71 3.06 -6.84
N GLU A 44 -2.33 3.18 -5.68
CA GLU A 44 -2.56 2.08 -4.72
C GLU A 44 -4.05 1.99 -4.44
N LYS A 45 -4.61 0.79 -4.55
CA LYS A 45 -6.03 0.54 -4.35
C LYS A 45 -6.36 0.37 -2.87
N SER A 46 -5.46 -0.24 -2.09
CA SER A 46 -5.74 -0.58 -0.69
C SER A 46 -4.49 -0.48 0.20
N PRO A 47 -4.67 -0.49 1.54
CA PRO A 47 -3.54 -0.59 2.48
C PRO A 47 -2.65 -1.81 2.26
N GLU A 48 -3.20 -2.93 1.79
CA GLU A 48 -2.43 -4.12 1.40
C GLU A 48 -1.42 -3.82 0.29
N ASP A 49 -1.77 -3.03 -0.73
CA ASP A 49 -0.84 -2.63 -1.79
C ASP A 49 0.35 -1.83 -1.21
N MET A 50 0.08 -0.97 -0.24
CA MET A 50 1.10 -0.21 0.48
C MET A 50 2.04 -1.13 1.27
N HIS A 51 1.50 -2.11 2.00
CA HIS A 51 2.30 -3.10 2.73
C HIS A 51 3.20 -3.90 1.78
N TRP A 52 2.67 -4.36 0.65
CA TRP A 52 3.46 -5.03 -0.38
C TRP A 52 4.54 -4.14 -0.97
N ARG A 53 4.24 -2.88 -1.29
CA ARG A 53 5.27 -1.95 -1.78
C ARG A 53 6.41 -1.80 -0.77
N ILE A 54 6.10 -1.56 0.49
CA ILE A 54 7.11 -1.37 1.54
C ILE A 54 7.93 -2.66 1.70
N ALA A 55 7.28 -3.80 1.81
CA ALA A 55 7.94 -5.09 1.97
C ALA A 55 8.88 -5.42 0.80
N ASN A 56 8.46 -5.16 -0.44
CA ASN A 56 9.29 -5.36 -1.63
C ASN A 56 10.49 -4.41 -1.66
N GLU A 57 10.32 -3.13 -1.30
CA GLU A 57 11.43 -2.18 -1.26
C GLU A 57 12.45 -2.52 -0.18
N VAL A 58 11.99 -2.98 0.99
CA VAL A 58 12.87 -3.46 2.07
C VAL A 58 13.59 -4.74 1.62
N ALA A 59 12.87 -5.75 1.13
CA ALA A 59 13.45 -7.01 0.63
C ALA A 59 14.51 -6.78 -0.46
N ARG A 60 14.29 -5.81 -1.35
CA ARG A 60 15.25 -5.43 -2.40
C ARG A 60 16.57 -4.94 -1.81
N VAL A 61 16.55 -4.23 -0.68
CA VAL A 61 17.76 -3.78 0.01
C VAL A 61 18.36 -4.90 0.86
N GLU A 62 17.53 -5.60 1.63
CA GLU A 62 17.91 -6.71 2.51
C GLU A 62 18.64 -7.82 1.75
N SER A 63 18.24 -8.13 0.51
CA SER A 63 18.87 -9.17 -0.32
C SER A 63 20.38 -8.98 -0.56
N LYS A 64 20.94 -7.82 -0.21
CA LYS A 64 22.38 -7.51 -0.27
C LYS A 64 23.15 -7.96 0.99
N TYR A 65 22.46 -8.40 2.04
CA TYR A 65 23.03 -8.73 3.34
C TYR A 65 22.76 -10.20 3.73
N PRO A 66 23.62 -10.83 4.56
CA PRO A 66 23.34 -12.17 5.08
C PRO A 66 22.10 -12.20 5.97
N ASN A 67 21.36 -13.33 5.96
CA ASN A 67 20.12 -13.52 6.72
C ASN A 67 18.98 -12.56 6.35
N ALA A 68 18.91 -12.16 5.08
CA ALA A 68 17.84 -11.32 4.56
C ALA A 68 16.46 -11.99 4.70
N LEU A 69 15.47 -11.21 5.12
CA LEU A 69 14.06 -11.63 5.07
C LEU A 69 13.51 -11.50 3.65
N THR A 70 12.59 -12.39 3.30
CA THR A 70 11.83 -12.31 2.06
C THR A 70 10.77 -11.21 2.13
N ALA A 71 10.32 -10.73 0.95
CA ALA A 71 9.23 -9.77 0.89
C ALA A 71 7.95 -10.29 1.56
N LYS A 72 7.70 -11.61 1.52
CA LYS A 72 6.52 -12.18 2.19
C LYS A 72 6.65 -12.13 3.71
N GLU A 73 7.81 -12.52 4.26
CA GLU A 73 8.04 -12.42 5.71
C GLU A 73 7.96 -10.97 6.20
N LEU A 74 8.43 -10.01 5.41
CA LEU A 74 8.30 -8.59 5.73
C LEU A 74 6.86 -8.10 5.63
N TYR A 75 6.10 -8.54 4.61
CA TYR A 75 4.68 -8.23 4.47
C TYR A 75 3.89 -8.73 5.68
N ASP A 76 4.10 -9.98 6.08
CA ASP A 76 3.39 -10.63 7.21
C ASP A 76 3.67 -9.95 8.57
N LEU A 77 4.69 -9.09 8.66
CA LEU A 77 5.00 -8.26 9.83
C LEU A 77 4.39 -6.85 9.78
N LEU A 78 4.00 -6.39 8.58
CA LEU A 78 3.43 -5.05 8.36
C LEU A 78 1.89 -5.04 8.45
N ASP A 79 1.26 -6.12 8.01
CA ASP A 79 -0.19 -6.33 7.97
C ASP A 79 -0.77 -6.81 9.32
#